data_AF-A0A661ENR9-F1
#
_entry.id   AF-A0A661ENR9-F1
#
_cell.length_a   1.000
_cell.length_b   1.000
_cell.length_c   1.000
_cell.angle_alpha   90.00
_cell.angle_beta   90.00
_cell.angle_gamma   90.00
#
_symmetry.space_group_name_H-M   'P 1'
#
loop_
_entity.id
_entity.type
_entity.pdbx_description
1 polymer ?
#
loop_
_entity_poly.entity_id
_entity_poly.type
_entity_poly.pdbx_seq_one_letter_code
_entity_poly.pdbx_strand_id
1 'polypeptide(L)' 'MKYIGAHVSTAGGVENAPANAEQIGANAFAMFTKNQRQWQGKPLTTASL' A
#
# COMPACT_ATOMS: atom_id res chain seq x y z
N MET A 1 -0.49 22.67 -4.29
CA MET A 1 -1.52 21.66 -3.94
C MET A 1 -1.01 20.84 -2.77
N LYS A 2 -1.85 20.47 -1.79
CA LYS A 2 -1.43 19.65 -0.64
C LYS A 2 -1.83 18.19 -0.84
N TYR A 3 -0.93 17.30 -0.46
CA TYR A 3 -1.14 15.85 -0.45
C TYR A 3 -1.42 15.41 0.98
N ILE A 4 -2.60 14.81 1.20
CA ILE A 4 -3.12 14.42 2.50
C ILE A 4 -3.62 12.99 2.38
N GLY A 5 -3.22 12.18 3.37
CA GLY A 5 -3.45 10.75 3.36
C GLY A 5 -3.19 10.06 4.68
N ALA A 6 -3.38 8.74 4.66
CA ALA A 6 -3.13 7.87 5.79
C ALA A 6 -2.16 6.73 5.42
N HIS A 7 -1.65 6.05 6.44
CA HIS A 7 -1.02 4.75 6.24
C HIS A 7 -2.13 3.69 6.09
N VAL A 8 -2.25 3.10 4.90
CA VAL A 8 -3.33 2.17 4.57
C VAL A 8 -2.84 0.72 4.52
N SER A 9 -3.79 -0.22 4.61
CA SER A 9 -3.49 -1.66 4.61
C SER A 9 -3.11 -2.16 3.21
N THR A 10 -2.15 -3.09 3.18
CA THR A 10 -1.77 -3.91 2.00
C THR A 10 -2.13 -5.37 2.20
N ALA A 11 -3.06 -5.67 3.11
CA ALA A 11 -3.56 -7.02 3.29
C ALA A 11 -4.14 -7.55 1.96
N GLY A 12 -3.73 -8.75 1.57
CA GLY A 12 -4.11 -9.37 0.30
C GLY A 12 -3.32 -8.89 -0.93
N GLY A 13 -2.47 -7.87 -0.83
CA GLY A 13 -1.69 -7.34 -1.95
C GLY A 13 -1.32 -5.86 -1.77
N VAL A 14 -0.19 -5.43 -2.34
CA VAL A 14 0.23 -4.01 -2.32
C VAL A 14 -0.65 -3.15 -3.23
N GLU A 15 -1.20 -3.76 -4.27
CA GLU A 15 -2.18 -3.20 -5.22
C GLU A 15 -3.49 -2.74 -4.57
N ASN A 16 -3.80 -3.22 -3.35
CA ASN A 16 -4.98 -2.79 -2.61
C ASN A 16 -4.80 -1.42 -1.93
N ALA A 17 -3.56 -0.95 -1.73
CA ALA A 17 -3.32 0.31 -1.03
C ALA A 17 -3.93 1.54 -1.75
N PRO A 18 -3.78 1.71 -3.08
CA PRO A 18 -4.45 2.78 -3.80
C PRO A 18 -5.98 2.78 -3.62
N ALA A 19 -6.63 1.62 -3.77
CA ALA A 19 -8.07 1.50 -3.60
C ALA A 19 -8.52 1.83 -2.16
N ASN A 20 -7.77 1.37 -1.16
CA ASN A 20 -8.04 1.68 0.24
C ASN A 20 -7.83 3.18 0.56
N ALA A 21 -6.86 3.84 -0.08
CA ALA A 21 -6.64 5.27 0.05
C ALA A 21 -7.76 6.10 -0.61
N GLU A 22 -8.24 5.66 -1.78
CA GLU A 22 -9.36 6.29 -2.47
C GLU A 22 -10.65 6.20 -1.63
N GLN A 23 -10.93 5.05 -1.01
CA GLN A 23 -12.11 4.84 -0.16
C GLN A 23 -12.21 5.81 1.03
N ILE A 24 -11.07 6.34 1.51
CA ILE A 24 -11.03 7.33 2.59
C ILE A 24 -10.92 8.78 2.08
N GLY A 25 -11.02 9.00 0.77
CA GLY A 25 -10.91 10.33 0.13
C GLY A 25 -9.49 10.90 0.17
N ALA A 26 -8.46 10.07 0.33
CA ALA A 26 -7.08 10.51 0.35
C ALA A 26 -6.53 10.75 -1.07
N ASN A 27 -5.68 11.76 -1.21
CA ASN A 27 -4.95 12.05 -2.45
C ASN A 27 -3.44 11.74 -2.34
N ALA A 28 -3.03 11.13 -1.23
CA ALA A 28 -1.75 10.48 -1.02
C ALA A 28 -1.92 9.35 0.00
N PHE A 29 -0.96 8.44 0.12
CA PHE A 29 -1.01 7.37 1.12
C PHE A 29 0.39 6.84 1.40
N ALA A 30 0.52 6.13 2.52
CA ALA A 30 1.69 5.34 2.86
C ALA A 30 1.29 3.87 3.04
N MET A 31 2.25 2.96 2.82
CA MET A 31 2.04 1.53 3.01
C MET A 31 3.34 0.80 3.33
N PHE A 32 3.22 -0.45 3.79
CA PHE A 32 4.35 -1.37 3.81
C PHE A 32 4.45 -2.16 2.51
N THR A 33 5.67 -2.26 1.97
CA THR A 33 5.99 -3.08 0.78
C THR A 33 6.32 -4.54 1.12
N LYS A 34 6.52 -4.86 2.40
CA LYS A 34 6.76 -6.23 2.89
C LYS A 34 6.33 -6.39 4.36
N ASN A 35 6.29 -7.63 4.82
CA ASN A 35 6.13 -7.94 6.24
C ASN A 35 7.34 -7.42 7.06
N GLN A 36 7.08 -6.75 8.18
CA GLN A 36 8.09 -6.16 9.06
C GLN A 36 8.85 -7.19 9.91
N ARG A 37 8.31 -8.41 10.08
CA ARG A 37 8.91 -9.51 10.85
C ARG A 37 9.92 -10.34 10.06
N GLN A 38 10.05 -10.11 8.75
CA GLN A 38 10.95 -10.86 7.87
C GLN A 38 12.04 -9.95 7.31
N TRP A 39 13.26 -10.48 7.22
CA TRP A 39 14.40 -9.77 6.62
C TRP A 39 14.26 -9.64 5.11
N GLN A 40 13.89 -10.74 4.43
CA GLN A 40 13.69 -10.78 2.98
C GLN A 40 12.20 -10.75 2.65
N GLY A 41 11.78 -9.79 1.82
CA GLY A 41 10.42 -9.73 1.29
C GLY A 41 10.24 -10.66 0.10
N LYS A 42 8.99 -11.07 -0.18
CA LYS A 42 8.67 -11.78 -1.42
C LYS A 42 8.90 -10.85 -2.62
N PRO A 43 9.41 -11.37 -3.75
CA PRO A 43 9.45 -10.60 -4.99
C PRO A 43 8.06 -10.10 -5.38
N LEU A 44 7.99 -8.92 -6.00
CA LEU A 44 6.77 -8.44 -6.61
C LEU A 44 6.42 -9.33 -7.82
N THR A 45 5.13 -9.58 -8.00
CA THR A 45 4.60 -10.35 -9.13
C THR A 45 3.88 -9.42 -10.10
N THR A 46 3.64 -9.87 -11.33
CA THR A 46 2.89 -9.10 -12.34
C THR A 46 1.49 -8.72 -11.87
N ALA A 47 0.87 -9.50 -10.98
CA ALA A 47 -0.44 -9.17 -10.41
C ALA A 47 -0.40 -7.94 -9.47
N SER A 48 0.78 -7.60 -8.95
CA SER A 48 1.00 -6.50 -8.01
C SER A 48 1.61 -5.25 -8.68
N LEU A 49 1.63 -5.22 -10.01
CA LEU A 49 2.07 -4.09 -10.84
C LEU A 49 0.84 -3.48 -11.54
#